data_AF-A0AAU6WE97-F1
#
_entry.id   AF-A0AAU6WE97-F1
#
_cell.length_a   1.000
_cell.length_b   1.000
_cell.length_c   1.000
_cell.angle_alpha   90.00
_cell.angle_beta   90.00
_cell.angle_gamma   90.00
#
_symmetry.space_group_name_H-M   'P 1'
#
loop_
_entity.id
_entity.type
_entity.pdbx_description
1 polymer ?
#
loop_
_entity_poly.entity_id
_entity_poly.type
_entity_poly.pdbx_seq_one_letter_code
_entity_poly.pdbx_strand_id
1 'polypeptide(L)'
;MMSERFESQTGLVWNAQRENIRFGRGRTEKLTCVRIRKLPENGCFADEIHRVHPDTGLIDFVLDEQNNAEPIVDLTGISHFHNLKVINIDAKNQVLREELGHAATPSLVRVITKYVEGVTECLVQSPELRSLELEGAPIDILGVAPGALSTVTLGKLTQTKTRSAWENLPTIDEFSVERSGTVCVSPPSVQWPELVSFVSVSLLKGIVKSSQCIPFKFLYLEGVRLFDPGASFWDLAAERVTVAYATKPPKWLVDAWPTRPADWADWLVVPYHPSLPGSEHVVHEEYVPVEGQR
;
A
#
# COMPACT_ATOMS: atom_id res chain seq x y z
N MET A 1 -4.28 31.13 1.30
CA MET A 1 -3.45 31.29 2.53
C MET A 1 -2.00 31.25 2.08
N MET A 2 -1.16 32.15 2.60
CA MET A 2 0.26 32.18 2.23
C MET A 2 1.03 31.19 3.10
N SER A 3 1.96 30.46 2.47
CA SER A 3 2.93 29.62 3.15
C SER A 3 4.01 30.50 3.78
N GLU A 4 4.30 30.30 5.06
CA GLU A 4 5.38 31.00 5.76
C GLU A 4 6.64 30.14 5.73
N ARG A 5 7.80 30.76 5.44
CA ARG A 5 9.10 30.08 5.40
C ARG A 5 9.87 30.39 6.68
N PHE A 6 10.51 29.37 7.24
CA PHE A 6 11.36 29.47 8.41
C PHE A 6 12.72 28.84 8.13
N GLU A 7 13.74 29.41 8.76
CA GLU A 7 15.11 28.93 8.71
C GLU A 7 15.72 29.11 10.10
N SER A 8 16.29 28.03 10.63
CA SER A 8 16.89 28.04 11.96
C SER A 8 18.42 28.12 11.90
N GLN A 9 19.03 28.34 13.06
CA GLN A 9 20.49 28.40 13.20
C GLN A 9 21.16 27.03 13.01
N THR A 10 20.43 25.92 13.16
CA THR A 10 20.94 24.56 12.91
C THR A 10 20.92 24.20 11.44
N GLY A 11 20.39 25.08 10.58
CA GLY A 11 20.25 24.86 9.15
C GLY A 11 18.97 24.12 8.76
N LEU A 12 18.03 23.91 9.71
CA LEU A 12 16.69 23.41 9.41
C LEU A 12 15.91 24.47 8.64
N VAL A 13 15.31 24.05 7.51
CA VAL A 13 14.45 24.90 6.68
C VAL A 13 13.10 24.22 6.52
N TRP A 14 12.03 24.96 6.77
CA TRP A 14 10.68 24.45 6.58
C TRP A 14 9.71 25.54 6.13
N ASN A 15 8.58 25.07 5.62
CA ASN A 15 7.41 25.89 5.35
C ASN A 15 6.26 25.44 6.24
N ALA A 16 5.48 26.40 6.75
CA ALA A 16 4.28 26.11 7.50
C ALA A 16 3.06 26.77 6.86
N GLN A 17 1.97 26.01 6.76
CA GLN A 17 0.67 26.55 6.37
C GLN A 17 -0.49 25.67 6.86
N ARG A 18 -1.71 26.21 6.86
CA ARG A 18 -2.91 25.44 7.18
C ARG A 18 -3.57 24.89 5.93
N GLU A 19 -3.79 23.58 5.91
CA GLU A 19 -4.30 22.85 4.75
C GLU A 19 -5.44 21.91 5.11
N ASN A 20 -6.33 21.68 4.15
CA ASN A 20 -7.39 20.70 4.25
C ASN A 20 -6.85 19.34 3.80
N ILE A 21 -6.64 18.43 4.76
CA ILE A 21 -6.13 17.09 4.53
C ILE A 21 -7.27 16.09 4.51
N ARG A 22 -7.32 15.26 3.45
CA ARG A 22 -8.31 14.20 3.29
C ARG A 22 -7.80 12.91 3.94
N PHE A 23 -8.63 12.30 4.77
CA PHE A 23 -8.33 11.07 5.51
C PHE A 23 -9.11 9.84 5.00
N GLY A 24 -9.70 9.92 3.81
CA GLY A 24 -10.60 8.89 3.27
C GLY A 24 -12.06 9.04 3.71
N ARG A 25 -12.97 8.33 3.04
CA ARG A 25 -14.44 8.32 3.27
C ARG A 25 -15.07 9.72 3.40
N GLY A 26 -14.56 10.71 2.65
CA GLY A 26 -15.05 12.09 2.67
C GLY A 26 -14.65 12.92 3.90
N ARG A 27 -13.90 12.36 4.86
CA ARG A 27 -13.41 13.13 6.01
C ARG A 27 -12.27 14.04 5.59
N THR A 28 -12.45 15.34 5.81
CA THR A 28 -11.44 16.36 5.60
C THR A 28 -11.22 17.12 6.89
N GLU A 29 -9.97 17.30 7.30
CA GLU A 29 -9.61 18.08 8.48
C GLU A 29 -8.64 19.18 8.12
N LYS A 30 -8.75 20.34 8.77
CA LYS A 30 -7.82 21.44 8.57
C LYS A 30 -6.67 21.31 9.56
N LEU A 31 -5.47 21.00 9.06
CA LEU A 31 -4.27 20.77 9.86
C LEU A 31 -3.23 21.85 9.61
N THR A 32 -2.41 22.13 10.63
CA THR A 32 -1.14 22.83 10.44
C THR A 32 -0.15 21.85 9.83
N CYS A 33 0.28 22.15 8.61
CA CYS A 33 1.17 21.37 7.77
C CYS A 33 2.56 21.99 7.83
N VAL A 34 3.54 21.19 8.24
CA VAL A 34 4.96 21.55 8.22
C VAL A 34 5.65 20.75 7.13
N ARG A 35 6.14 21.44 6.11
CA ARG A 35 6.97 20.86 5.04
C ARG A 35 8.43 21.12 5.32
N ILE A 36 9.19 20.07 5.59
CA ILE A 36 10.63 20.14 5.83
C ILE A 36 11.35 20.09 4.47
N ARG A 37 12.13 21.13 4.21
CA ARG A 37 12.79 21.42 2.93
C ARG A 37 14.29 21.13 2.97
N LYS A 38 14.89 21.24 4.15
CA LYS A 38 16.29 20.91 4.43
C LYS A 38 16.41 20.53 5.90
N LEU A 39 17.13 19.45 6.20
CA LEU A 39 17.43 19.04 7.56
C LEU A 39 18.80 19.57 8.02
N PRO A 40 18.99 19.78 9.33
CA PRO A 40 20.32 19.93 9.92
C PRO A 40 21.21 18.72 9.64
N GLU A 41 22.53 18.87 9.84
CA GLU A 41 23.49 17.79 9.62
C GLU A 41 23.23 16.54 10.47
N ASN A 42 22.69 16.71 11.69
CA ASN A 42 22.34 15.62 12.58
C ASN A 42 20.94 15.01 12.30
N GLY A 43 20.18 15.56 11.35
CA GLY A 43 18.85 15.06 10.99
C GLY A 43 17.72 15.38 11.99
N CYS A 44 18.03 15.95 13.15
CA CYS A 44 17.04 16.26 14.18
C CYS A 44 16.22 17.50 13.80
N PHE A 45 14.90 17.46 14.02
CA PHE A 45 14.01 18.59 13.70
C PHE A 45 12.90 18.82 14.74
N ALA A 46 12.50 17.78 15.48
CA ALA A 46 11.25 17.76 16.21
C ALA A 46 11.11 18.91 17.22
N ASP A 47 12.13 19.13 18.04
CA ASP A 47 12.08 20.15 19.10
C ASP A 47 12.00 21.58 18.55
N GLU A 48 12.71 21.87 17.45
CA GLU A 48 12.67 23.19 16.82
C GLU A 48 11.31 23.46 16.18
N ILE A 49 10.78 22.47 15.44
CA ILE A 49 9.46 22.59 14.84
C ILE A 49 8.38 22.68 15.92
N HIS A 50 8.43 21.86 16.97
CA HIS A 50 7.43 21.86 18.04
C HIS A 50 7.40 23.18 18.80
N ARG A 51 8.56 23.81 19.02
CA ARG A 51 8.65 25.12 19.68
C ARG A 51 7.92 26.22 18.91
N VAL A 52 7.94 26.17 17.57
CA VAL A 52 7.34 27.20 16.70
C VAL A 52 5.90 26.83 16.30
N HIS A 53 5.65 25.54 16.06
CA HIS A 53 4.38 25.00 15.58
C HIS A 53 3.93 23.80 16.44
N PRO A 54 3.53 24.02 17.70
CA PRO A 54 3.09 22.94 18.60
C PRO A 54 1.79 22.27 18.15
N ASP A 55 0.99 22.94 17.29
CA ASP A 55 -0.25 22.43 16.73
C ASP A 55 -0.07 21.65 15.41
N THR A 56 1.17 21.29 15.06
CA THR A 56 1.47 20.53 13.83
C THR A 56 0.68 19.22 13.78
N GLY A 57 -0.12 19.07 12.72
CA GLY A 57 -0.93 17.88 12.45
C GLY A 57 -0.43 17.03 11.29
N LEU A 58 0.46 17.58 10.46
CA LEU A 58 1.08 16.89 9.33
C LEU A 58 2.53 17.33 9.19
N ILE A 59 3.43 16.36 9.03
CA ILE A 59 4.84 16.57 8.71
C ILE A 59 5.15 15.89 7.37
N ASP A 60 5.71 16.66 6.44
CA ASP A 60 5.99 16.26 5.07
C ASP A 60 7.45 16.58 4.72
N PHE A 61 8.24 15.56 4.40
CA PHE A 61 9.66 15.69 4.09
C PHE A 61 9.89 15.73 2.59
N VAL A 62 10.04 16.93 2.04
CA VAL A 62 10.29 17.17 0.61
C VAL A 62 11.79 17.23 0.30
N LEU A 63 12.58 17.78 1.23
CA LEU A 63 14.05 17.80 1.21
C LEU A 63 14.70 18.24 -0.13
N ASP A 64 14.08 19.16 -0.85
CA ASP A 64 14.52 19.65 -2.16
C ASP A 64 15.60 20.74 -2.10
N GLU A 65 15.99 21.16 -0.90
CA GLU A 65 17.07 22.11 -0.64
C GLU A 65 18.31 21.43 -0.01
N GLN A 66 18.36 20.09 -0.03
CA GLN A 66 19.46 19.28 0.48
C GLN A 66 20.59 19.14 -0.56
N ASN A 67 21.84 19.39 -0.15
CA ASN A 67 23.02 19.20 -1.01
C ASN A 67 23.60 17.77 -0.99
N ASN A 68 23.13 16.91 -0.07
CA ASN A 68 23.61 15.53 0.10
C ASN A 68 22.73 14.53 -0.66
N ALA A 69 23.36 13.47 -1.17
CA ALA A 69 22.69 12.45 -1.98
C ALA A 69 21.65 11.61 -1.22
N GLU A 70 21.75 11.50 0.11
CA GLU A 70 20.83 10.71 0.94
C GLU A 70 20.68 11.37 2.32
N PRO A 71 19.62 12.18 2.55
CA PRO A 71 19.40 12.82 3.85
C PRO A 71 18.95 11.82 4.91
N ILE A 72 19.40 12.04 6.14
CA ILE A 72 19.02 11.27 7.32
C ILE A 72 17.92 12.02 8.08
N VAL A 73 16.77 11.38 8.26
CA VAL A 73 15.65 11.88 9.06
C VAL A 73 15.68 11.21 10.43
N ASP A 74 15.91 11.98 11.49
CA ASP A 74 15.81 11.49 12.87
C ASP A 74 14.44 11.82 13.45
N LEU A 75 13.66 10.78 13.75
CA LEU A 75 12.31 10.91 14.33
C LEU A 75 12.32 11.08 15.86
N THR A 76 13.47 11.22 16.51
CA THR A 76 13.56 11.52 17.94
C THR A 76 12.74 12.77 18.28
N GLY A 77 11.88 12.65 19.31
CA GLY A 77 10.98 13.72 19.73
C GLY A 77 9.69 13.85 18.90
N ILE A 78 9.44 12.97 17.92
CA ILE A 78 8.18 12.98 17.14
C ILE A 78 6.93 12.85 18.02
N SER A 79 7.07 12.22 19.19
CA SER A 79 6.02 12.06 20.20
C SER A 79 5.60 13.39 20.86
N HIS A 80 6.42 14.44 20.77
CA HIS A 80 6.06 15.79 21.25
C HIS A 80 4.88 16.39 20.46
N PHE A 81 4.64 15.92 19.24
CA PHE A 81 3.52 16.39 18.42
C PHE A 81 2.23 15.64 18.73
N HIS A 82 1.55 16.03 19.80
CA HIS A 82 0.29 15.40 20.23
C HIS A 82 -0.84 15.45 19.19
N ASN A 83 -0.79 16.40 18.25
CA ASN A 83 -1.78 16.56 17.19
C ASN A 83 -1.36 15.88 15.87
N LEU A 84 -0.19 15.24 15.81
CA LEU A 84 0.34 14.66 14.58
C LEU A 84 -0.52 13.48 14.14
N LYS A 85 -1.11 13.62 12.95
CA LYS A 85 -1.96 12.59 12.33
C LYS A 85 -1.37 12.01 11.07
N VAL A 86 -0.48 12.75 10.40
CA VAL A 86 0.07 12.36 9.10
C VAL A 86 1.57 12.57 9.09
N ILE A 87 2.29 11.54 8.67
CA ILE A 87 3.70 11.63 8.33
C ILE A 87 3.91 11.17 6.88
N ASN A 88 4.59 12.00 6.10
CA ASN A 88 5.00 11.69 4.74
C ASN A 88 6.50 11.88 4.59
N ILE A 89 7.21 10.80 4.29
CA ILE A 89 8.66 10.80 4.10
C ILE A 89 8.95 10.26 2.70
N ASP A 90 9.52 11.09 1.83
CA ASP A 90 9.90 10.65 0.48
C ASP A 90 10.84 9.43 0.52
N ALA A 91 10.64 8.50 -0.42
CA ALA A 91 11.38 7.25 -0.54
C ALA A 91 12.89 7.40 -0.81
N LYS A 92 13.36 8.60 -1.17
CA LYS A 92 14.80 8.88 -1.31
C LYS A 92 15.51 9.12 0.01
N ASN A 93 14.78 9.33 1.09
CA ASN A 93 15.36 9.71 2.38
C ASN A 93 15.73 8.46 3.18
N GLN A 94 16.88 8.49 3.85
CA GLN A 94 17.19 7.52 4.90
C GLN A 94 16.51 8.00 6.18
N VAL A 95 15.84 7.10 6.90
CA VAL A 95 15.23 7.41 8.19
C VAL A 95 16.00 6.64 9.26
N LEU A 96 16.32 7.30 10.36
CA LEU A 96 16.88 6.64 11.55
C LEU A 96 15.84 6.62 12.66
N ARG A 97 15.95 5.57 13.47
CA ARG A 97 15.14 5.41 14.68
C ARG A 97 15.70 6.26 15.80
N GLU A 98 14.78 6.73 16.63
CA GLU A 98 15.02 7.11 18.02
C GLU A 98 15.85 6.03 18.76
N GLU A 99 16.85 6.45 19.54
CA GLU A 99 17.41 5.61 20.60
C GLU A 99 16.29 5.31 21.59
N LEU A 100 15.73 4.09 21.51
CA LEU A 100 14.56 3.62 22.25
C LEU A 100 14.63 3.93 23.77
N GLY A 101 14.00 5.04 24.14
CA GLY A 101 13.73 5.43 25.51
C GLY A 101 12.25 5.76 25.69
N HIS A 102 11.38 4.74 25.73
CA HIS A 102 9.99 4.85 26.23
C HIS A 102 9.11 5.95 25.59
N ALA A 103 9.28 6.30 24.32
CA ALA A 103 8.41 7.28 23.68
C ALA A 103 7.05 6.69 23.30
N ALA A 104 5.98 7.42 23.63
CA ALA A 104 4.63 7.10 23.20
C ALA A 104 4.54 7.10 21.67
N THR A 105 3.99 6.03 21.09
CA THR A 105 3.75 5.94 19.65
C THR A 105 2.80 7.07 19.22
N PRO A 106 3.16 7.92 18.24
CA PRO A 106 2.28 8.99 17.79
C PRO A 106 0.95 8.41 17.28
N SER A 107 -0.16 9.12 17.49
CA SER A 107 -1.51 8.72 17.05
C SER A 107 -1.72 9.06 15.56
N LEU A 108 -0.95 8.40 14.72
CA LEU A 108 -0.95 8.55 13.27
C LEU A 108 -2.18 7.89 12.66
N VAL A 109 -2.83 8.62 11.76
CA VAL A 109 -3.94 8.13 10.93
C VAL A 109 -3.43 7.71 9.54
N ARG A 110 -2.35 8.36 9.07
CA ARG A 110 -1.74 8.06 7.77
C ARG A 110 -0.22 8.08 7.82
N VAL A 111 0.40 7.07 7.22
CA VAL A 111 1.85 6.94 7.05
C VAL A 111 2.16 6.73 5.58
N ILE A 112 3.07 7.53 5.04
CA ILE A 112 3.66 7.37 3.71
C ILE A 112 5.17 7.40 3.87
N THR A 113 5.86 6.31 3.58
CA THR A 113 7.33 6.27 3.75
C THR A 113 7.98 5.13 2.96
N LYS A 114 9.30 5.20 2.80
CA LYS A 114 10.07 3.99 2.46
C LYS A 114 10.28 3.16 3.73
N TYR A 115 10.24 1.85 3.54
CA TYR A 115 10.49 0.91 4.61
C TYR A 115 11.91 1.06 5.15
N VAL A 116 11.97 1.26 6.46
CA VAL A 116 13.18 1.23 7.25
C VAL A 116 12.92 0.29 8.41
N GLU A 117 13.66 -0.82 8.43
CA GLU A 117 13.55 -1.85 9.45
C GLU A 117 13.73 -1.26 10.86
N GLY A 118 12.84 -1.66 11.77
CA GLY A 118 12.77 -1.18 13.14
C GLY A 118 12.09 0.18 13.32
N VAL A 119 12.05 1.04 12.30
CA VAL A 119 11.37 2.35 12.35
C VAL A 119 9.92 2.23 11.86
N THR A 120 9.75 1.68 10.66
CA THR A 120 8.45 1.63 10.00
C THR A 120 7.45 0.79 10.80
N GLU A 121 7.88 -0.31 11.40
CA GLU A 121 7.08 -1.16 12.27
C GLU A 121 6.50 -0.37 13.46
N CYS A 122 7.28 0.54 14.04
CA CYS A 122 6.80 1.38 15.13
C CYS A 122 5.73 2.36 14.67
N LEU A 123 5.90 2.97 13.49
CA LEU A 123 4.90 3.87 12.90
C LEU A 123 3.62 3.11 12.53
N VAL A 124 3.77 1.91 11.97
CA VAL A 124 2.67 1.04 11.56
C VAL A 124 1.83 0.57 12.75
N GLN A 125 2.43 0.40 13.92
CA GLN A 125 1.73 0.02 15.16
C GLN A 125 0.83 1.11 15.75
N SER A 126 0.74 2.30 15.13
CA SER A 126 -0.12 3.36 15.63
C SER A 126 -1.60 2.93 15.66
N PRO A 127 -2.30 3.01 16.81
CA PRO A 127 -3.63 2.40 16.98
C PRO A 127 -4.72 3.04 16.12
N GLU A 128 -4.52 4.29 15.69
CA GLU A 128 -5.47 5.02 14.85
C GLU A 128 -5.16 4.93 13.35
N LEU A 129 -4.14 4.15 12.95
CA LEU A 129 -3.69 4.07 11.57
C LEU A 129 -4.77 3.49 10.67
N ARG A 130 -5.13 4.24 9.63
CA ARG A 130 -6.14 3.86 8.62
C ARG A 130 -5.57 3.73 7.23
N SER A 131 -4.50 4.47 6.93
CA SER A 131 -3.90 4.51 5.60
C SER A 131 -2.40 4.31 5.69
N LEU A 132 -1.88 3.33 4.95
CA LEU A 132 -0.48 2.98 4.90
C LEU A 132 -0.01 2.92 3.46
N GLU A 133 1.04 3.67 3.14
CA GLU A 133 1.74 3.60 1.86
C GLU A 133 3.23 3.38 2.12
N LEU A 134 3.74 2.21 1.73
CA LEU A 134 5.14 1.85 1.96
C LEU A 134 5.84 1.45 0.67
N GLU A 135 7.07 1.92 0.50
CA GLU A 135 7.94 1.45 -0.57
C GLU A 135 9.09 0.57 -0.01
N GLY A 136 9.36 -0.58 -0.62
CA GLY A 136 10.48 -1.45 -0.22
C GLY A 136 10.21 -2.34 0.99
N ALA A 137 8.98 -2.34 1.51
CA ALA A 137 8.61 -3.19 2.64
C ALA A 137 8.53 -4.68 2.23
N PRO A 138 8.82 -5.61 3.14
CA PRO A 138 8.32 -6.96 3.03
C PRO A 138 6.80 -6.98 3.32
N ILE A 139 6.07 -7.95 2.74
CA ILE A 139 4.60 -8.02 2.89
C ILE A 139 4.16 -8.32 4.33
N ASP A 140 5.01 -8.95 5.12
CA ASP A 140 4.78 -9.29 6.53
C ASP A 140 4.68 -8.07 7.46
N ILE A 141 4.97 -6.86 6.97
CA ILE A 141 4.69 -5.61 7.68
C ILE A 141 3.21 -5.48 8.08
N LEU A 142 2.31 -6.12 7.33
CA LEU A 142 0.88 -6.20 7.67
C LEU A 142 0.64 -7.01 8.96
N GLY A 143 1.59 -7.83 9.38
CA GLY A 143 1.58 -8.58 10.64
C GLY A 143 1.52 -7.71 11.89
N VAL A 144 2.02 -6.48 11.81
CA VAL A 144 2.09 -5.54 12.95
C VAL A 144 1.13 -4.37 12.81
N ALA A 145 0.33 -4.33 11.74
CA ALA A 145 -0.68 -3.31 11.51
C ALA A 145 -1.86 -3.45 12.48
N PRO A 146 -2.50 -2.33 12.90
CA PRO A 146 -3.69 -2.36 13.72
C PRO A 146 -4.91 -2.83 12.92
N GLY A 147 -5.91 -3.34 13.62
CA GLY A 147 -7.18 -3.74 13.00
C GLY A 147 -8.03 -2.60 12.42
N ALA A 148 -7.63 -1.33 12.62
CA ALA A 148 -8.30 -0.15 12.05
C ALA A 148 -7.79 0.22 10.64
N LEU A 149 -6.78 -0.48 10.13
CA LEU A 149 -6.16 -0.21 8.84
C LEU A 149 -7.13 -0.53 7.69
N SER A 150 -7.51 0.48 6.91
CA SER A 150 -8.51 0.33 5.84
C SER A 150 -7.92 0.38 4.44
N THR A 151 -6.82 1.10 4.24
CA THR A 151 -6.22 1.33 2.92
C THR A 151 -4.72 1.08 2.97
N VAL A 152 -4.24 0.21 2.09
CA VAL A 152 -2.84 -0.20 2.04
C VAL A 152 -2.32 -0.18 0.61
N THR A 153 -1.19 0.50 0.42
CA THR A 153 -0.42 0.46 -0.82
C THR A 153 1.01 0.05 -0.52
N LEU A 154 1.47 -1.06 -1.10
CA LEU A 154 2.85 -1.55 -0.95
C LEU A 154 3.57 -1.52 -2.30
N GLY A 155 4.54 -0.63 -2.43
CA GLY A 155 5.39 -0.46 -3.60
C GLY A 155 6.72 -1.23 -3.49
N LYS A 156 7.25 -1.72 -4.61
CA LYS A 156 8.60 -2.33 -4.70
C LYS A 156 8.88 -3.37 -3.60
N LEU A 157 7.94 -4.30 -3.38
CA LEU A 157 8.06 -5.31 -2.32
C LEU A 157 9.38 -6.09 -2.42
N THR A 158 10.06 -6.26 -1.27
CA THR A 158 11.32 -7.01 -1.18
C THR A 158 11.09 -8.51 -0.96
N GLN A 159 10.00 -8.87 -0.27
CA GLN A 159 9.59 -10.25 -0.02
C GLN A 159 8.07 -10.41 -0.14
N THR A 160 7.63 -11.47 -0.82
CA THR A 160 6.20 -11.69 -1.14
C THR A 160 5.69 -13.09 -0.80
N LYS A 161 6.55 -13.98 -0.28
CA LYS A 161 6.21 -15.40 -0.01
C LYS A 161 5.86 -15.65 1.46
N THR A 162 4.99 -14.83 2.04
CA THR A 162 4.61 -14.96 3.44
C THR A 162 3.11 -15.13 3.56
N ARG A 163 2.65 -16.38 3.72
CA ARG A 163 1.21 -16.70 3.78
C ARG A 163 0.49 -15.94 4.91
N SER A 164 1.11 -15.84 6.09
CA SER A 164 0.53 -15.17 7.25
C SER A 164 0.26 -13.67 7.02
N ALA A 165 0.98 -13.02 6.11
CA ALA A 165 0.74 -11.62 5.79
C ALA A 165 -0.62 -11.40 5.10
N TRP A 166 -1.07 -12.38 4.32
CA TRP A 166 -2.35 -12.33 3.62
C TRP A 166 -3.54 -12.49 4.57
N GLU A 167 -3.34 -13.08 5.75
CA GLU A 167 -4.40 -13.33 6.74
C GLU A 167 -4.93 -12.04 7.39
N ASN A 168 -4.20 -10.93 7.32
CA ASN A 168 -4.62 -9.65 7.88
C ASN A 168 -5.44 -8.80 6.90
N LEU A 169 -5.49 -9.20 5.62
CA LEU A 169 -6.23 -8.50 4.58
C LEU A 169 -7.75 -8.40 4.77
N PRO A 170 -8.47 -9.34 5.43
CA PRO A 170 -9.92 -9.22 5.60
C PRO A 170 -10.37 -7.95 6.35
N THR A 171 -9.46 -7.29 7.08
CA THR A 171 -9.73 -6.04 7.80
C THR A 171 -9.56 -4.78 6.93
N ILE A 172 -9.00 -4.94 5.73
CA ILE A 172 -8.64 -3.87 4.81
C ILE A 172 -9.73 -3.75 3.74
N ASP A 173 -10.16 -2.51 3.45
CA ASP A 173 -11.11 -2.24 2.38
C ASP A 173 -10.41 -2.24 1.01
N GLU A 174 -9.24 -1.61 0.93
CA GLU A 174 -8.47 -1.40 -0.30
C GLU A 174 -7.02 -1.82 -0.14
N PHE A 175 -6.58 -2.78 -0.96
CA PHE A 175 -5.20 -3.28 -0.96
C PHE A 175 -4.58 -3.15 -2.36
N SER A 176 -3.42 -2.50 -2.44
CA SER A 176 -2.67 -2.33 -3.68
C SER A 176 -1.22 -2.79 -3.52
N VAL A 177 -0.73 -3.53 -4.52
CA VAL A 177 0.70 -3.81 -4.69
C VAL A 177 1.20 -3.19 -5.97
N GLU A 178 2.23 -2.35 -5.87
CA GLU A 178 2.73 -1.56 -6.98
C GLU A 178 4.21 -1.81 -7.28
N ARG A 179 4.59 -1.61 -8.54
CA ARG A 179 5.99 -1.52 -9.01
C ARG A 179 6.88 -2.66 -8.48
N SER A 180 6.33 -3.87 -8.43
CA SER A 180 6.97 -5.01 -7.77
C SER A 180 7.46 -6.04 -8.79
N GLY A 181 8.51 -6.80 -8.43
CA GLY A 181 9.06 -7.87 -9.27
C GLY A 181 8.09 -9.06 -9.35
N THR A 182 8.32 -10.07 -8.51
CA THR A 182 7.43 -11.23 -8.39
C THR A 182 6.58 -11.12 -7.12
N VAL A 183 5.26 -11.24 -7.26
CA VAL A 183 4.33 -11.28 -6.12
C VAL A 183 3.68 -12.66 -6.07
N CYS A 184 3.81 -13.34 -4.93
CA CYS A 184 3.18 -14.63 -4.69
C CYS A 184 1.91 -14.41 -3.86
N VAL A 185 0.77 -14.51 -4.52
CA VAL A 185 -0.54 -14.33 -3.92
C VAL A 185 -0.96 -15.61 -3.21
N SER A 186 -1.51 -15.46 -2.01
CA SER A 186 -2.12 -16.54 -1.23
C SER A 186 -3.50 -16.09 -0.77
N PRO A 187 -4.50 -16.98 -0.74
CA PRO A 187 -5.83 -16.58 -0.30
C PRO A 187 -5.80 -16.29 1.21
N PRO A 188 -6.48 -15.23 1.68
CA PRO A 188 -6.77 -15.05 3.10
C PRO A 188 -7.66 -16.19 3.62
N SER A 189 -7.83 -16.32 4.93
CA SER A 189 -8.72 -17.34 5.51
C SER A 189 -10.22 -17.03 5.36
N VAL A 190 -10.60 -15.76 5.29
CA VAL A 190 -12.01 -15.33 5.34
C VAL A 190 -12.48 -14.76 4.01
N GLN A 191 -11.94 -13.60 3.62
CA GLN A 191 -12.35 -12.89 2.41
C GLN A 191 -11.23 -11.97 1.91
N TRP A 192 -11.28 -11.63 0.64
CA TRP A 192 -10.47 -10.54 0.09
C TRP A 192 -10.98 -9.17 0.56
N PRO A 193 -10.09 -8.15 0.54
CA PRO A 193 -10.52 -6.75 0.52
C PRO A 193 -11.56 -6.49 -0.56
N GLU A 194 -12.36 -5.43 -0.38
CA GLU A 194 -13.34 -5.01 -1.39
C GLU A 194 -12.66 -4.73 -2.73
N LEU A 195 -11.54 -4.02 -2.71
CA LEU A 195 -10.72 -3.74 -3.88
C LEU A 195 -9.30 -4.28 -3.69
N VAL A 196 -8.89 -5.14 -4.62
CA VAL A 196 -7.50 -5.61 -4.71
C VAL A 196 -6.90 -5.13 -6.02
N SER A 197 -5.73 -4.50 -5.95
CA SER A 197 -5.03 -3.93 -7.11
C SER A 197 -3.61 -4.46 -7.23
N PHE A 198 -3.21 -4.81 -8.45
CA PHE A 198 -1.82 -5.11 -8.78
C PHE A 198 -1.38 -4.24 -9.96
N VAL A 199 -0.44 -3.33 -9.71
CA VAL A 199 -0.03 -2.30 -10.67
C VAL A 199 1.45 -2.41 -10.99
N SER A 200 1.81 -2.49 -12.27
CA SER A 200 3.18 -2.61 -12.75
C SER A 200 3.96 -3.76 -12.11
N VAL A 201 3.32 -4.92 -11.96
CA VAL A 201 3.93 -6.14 -11.41
C VAL A 201 4.55 -6.99 -12.53
N SER A 202 5.80 -7.43 -12.35
CA SER A 202 6.48 -8.23 -13.39
C SER A 202 5.94 -9.66 -13.50
N LEU A 203 5.64 -10.31 -12.39
CA LEU A 203 5.09 -11.67 -12.37
C LEU A 203 4.16 -11.87 -11.17
N LEU A 204 2.90 -12.19 -11.44
CA LEU A 204 1.91 -12.58 -10.42
C LEU A 204 1.81 -14.10 -10.37
N LYS A 205 2.08 -14.69 -9.20
CA LYS A 205 1.95 -16.14 -8.96
C LYS A 205 0.85 -16.45 -7.97
N GLY A 206 0.16 -17.57 -8.16
CA GLY A 206 -0.87 -18.10 -7.28
C GLY A 206 -2.22 -17.36 -7.32
N ILE A 207 -2.42 -16.37 -8.20
CA ILE A 207 -3.67 -15.59 -8.18
C ILE A 207 -4.88 -16.45 -8.54
N VAL A 208 -4.74 -17.35 -9.53
CA VAL A 208 -5.88 -18.16 -10.01
C VAL A 208 -6.29 -19.12 -8.92
N LYS A 209 -5.32 -19.88 -8.39
CA LYS A 209 -5.57 -20.79 -7.27
C LYS A 209 -6.17 -20.04 -6.07
N SER A 210 -5.65 -18.87 -5.74
CA SER A 210 -6.16 -18.08 -4.62
C SER A 210 -7.59 -17.58 -4.88
N SER A 211 -7.89 -17.14 -6.11
CA SER A 211 -9.23 -16.70 -6.53
C SER A 211 -10.26 -17.83 -6.52
N GLN A 212 -9.86 -19.05 -6.87
CA GLN A 212 -10.73 -20.22 -6.84
C GLN A 212 -11.04 -20.68 -5.42
N CYS A 213 -10.08 -20.51 -4.49
CA CYS A 213 -10.34 -20.75 -3.07
C CYS A 213 -11.30 -19.70 -2.49
N ILE A 214 -11.06 -18.42 -2.80
CA ILE A 214 -11.90 -17.30 -2.37
C ILE A 214 -11.99 -16.31 -3.54
N PRO A 215 -13.17 -16.12 -4.14
CA PRO A 215 -13.34 -15.17 -5.24
C PRO A 215 -13.10 -13.72 -4.82
N PHE A 216 -12.47 -12.93 -5.68
CA PHE A 216 -12.34 -11.48 -5.45
C PHE A 216 -13.68 -10.77 -5.65
N LYS A 217 -13.90 -9.66 -4.96
CA LYS A 217 -15.01 -8.76 -5.30
C LYS A 217 -14.62 -7.89 -6.48
N PHE A 218 -13.66 -6.99 -6.28
CA PHE A 218 -13.09 -6.19 -7.35
C PHE A 218 -11.58 -6.43 -7.48
N LEU A 219 -11.16 -6.89 -8.66
CA LEU A 219 -9.74 -7.05 -8.99
C LEU A 219 -9.32 -6.07 -10.08
N TYR A 220 -8.33 -5.23 -9.79
CA TYR A 220 -7.71 -4.33 -10.76
C TYR A 220 -6.30 -4.79 -11.10
N LEU A 221 -6.03 -4.97 -12.39
CA LEU A 221 -4.72 -5.38 -12.91
C LEU A 221 -4.25 -4.33 -13.91
N GLU A 222 -3.13 -3.68 -13.63
CA GLU A 222 -2.55 -2.69 -14.54
C GLU A 222 -1.09 -2.98 -14.79
N GLY A 223 -0.68 -3.00 -16.07
CA GLY A 223 0.74 -3.15 -16.42
C GLY A 223 1.39 -4.46 -15.94
N VAL A 224 0.58 -5.50 -15.69
CA VAL A 224 1.07 -6.83 -15.28
C VAL A 224 1.72 -7.53 -16.48
N ARG A 225 3.01 -7.86 -16.37
CA ARG A 225 3.75 -8.42 -17.50
C ARG A 225 3.51 -9.91 -17.71
N LEU A 226 3.42 -10.68 -16.63
CA LEU A 226 3.15 -12.11 -16.65
C LEU A 226 2.26 -12.47 -15.46
N PHE A 227 1.38 -13.42 -15.69
CA PHE A 227 0.55 -14.03 -14.67
C PHE A 227 0.68 -15.56 -14.79
N ASP A 228 0.67 -16.25 -13.64
CA ASP A 228 0.83 -17.71 -13.43
C ASP A 228 1.18 -18.55 -14.69
N PRO A 229 2.44 -19.03 -14.80
CA PRO A 229 2.81 -19.91 -15.90
C PRO A 229 1.91 -21.14 -15.99
N GLY A 230 1.15 -21.25 -17.08
CA GLY A 230 0.25 -22.37 -17.35
C GLY A 230 -1.17 -22.22 -16.81
N ALA A 231 -1.52 -21.14 -16.11
CA ALA A 231 -2.90 -20.86 -15.72
C ALA A 231 -3.61 -20.01 -16.78
N SER A 232 -4.91 -20.26 -16.97
CA SER A 232 -5.73 -19.41 -17.82
C SER A 232 -6.18 -18.16 -17.04
N PHE A 233 -6.21 -17.01 -17.71
CA PHE A 233 -6.82 -15.81 -17.13
C PHE A 233 -8.33 -16.02 -16.88
N TRP A 234 -8.98 -16.90 -17.65
CA TRP A 234 -10.39 -17.24 -17.52
C TRP A 234 -10.73 -18.03 -16.25
N ASP A 235 -9.73 -18.66 -15.64
CA ASP A 235 -9.90 -19.42 -14.41
C ASP A 235 -9.96 -18.50 -13.17
N LEU A 236 -9.76 -17.19 -13.37
CA LEU A 236 -9.76 -16.21 -12.31
C LEU A 236 -11.20 -15.92 -11.87
N ALA A 237 -11.51 -16.19 -10.61
CA ALA A 237 -12.83 -15.92 -10.03
C ALA A 237 -12.85 -14.53 -9.35
N ALA A 238 -13.59 -13.59 -9.92
CA ALA A 238 -13.86 -12.28 -9.33
C ALA A 238 -15.20 -11.73 -9.81
N GLU A 239 -16.00 -11.04 -8.97
CA GLU A 239 -17.27 -10.43 -9.43
C GLU A 239 -17.03 -9.48 -10.61
N ARG A 240 -15.95 -8.71 -10.54
CA ARG A 240 -15.50 -7.87 -11.66
C ARG A 240 -13.97 -7.72 -11.66
N VAL A 241 -13.37 -7.99 -12.81
CA VAL A 241 -11.97 -7.72 -13.11
C VAL A 241 -11.87 -6.53 -14.04
N THR A 242 -10.98 -5.60 -13.76
CA THR A 242 -10.60 -4.54 -14.68
C THR A 242 -9.14 -4.69 -15.04
N VAL A 243 -8.84 -4.72 -16.33
CA VAL A 243 -7.46 -4.84 -16.84
C VAL A 243 -7.12 -3.60 -17.63
N ALA A 244 -6.09 -2.87 -17.18
CA ALA A 244 -5.59 -1.66 -17.82
C ALA A 244 -4.16 -1.87 -18.35
N TYR A 245 -3.82 -1.18 -19.45
CA TYR A 245 -2.48 -1.22 -20.02
C TYR A 245 -2.11 0.13 -20.61
N ALA A 246 -0.86 0.55 -20.38
CA ALA A 246 -0.42 1.90 -20.71
C ALA A 246 -0.26 2.19 -22.21
N THR A 247 -0.21 1.18 -23.08
CA THR A 247 0.04 1.41 -24.53
C THR A 247 -0.56 0.34 -25.41
N LYS A 248 -0.40 -0.92 -25.02
CA LYS A 248 -1.01 -2.05 -25.70
C LYS A 248 -1.17 -3.21 -24.72
N PRO A 249 -2.16 -4.08 -24.92
CA PRO A 249 -2.33 -5.24 -24.08
C PRO A 249 -1.11 -6.18 -24.20
N PRO A 250 -0.68 -6.80 -23.09
CA PRO A 250 0.45 -7.72 -23.10
C PRO A 250 0.10 -8.99 -23.88
N LYS A 251 1.12 -9.65 -24.44
CA LYS A 251 0.93 -10.82 -25.30
C LYS A 251 0.09 -11.92 -24.64
N TRP A 252 0.34 -12.22 -23.36
CA TRP A 252 -0.41 -13.25 -22.63
C TRP A 252 -1.93 -12.96 -22.59
N LEU A 253 -2.33 -11.69 -22.54
CA LEU A 253 -3.73 -11.29 -22.52
C LEU A 253 -4.34 -11.36 -23.94
N VAL A 254 -3.58 -10.99 -24.96
CA VAL A 254 -3.98 -11.16 -26.37
C VAL A 254 -4.18 -12.63 -26.72
N ASP A 255 -3.25 -13.49 -26.28
CA ASP A 255 -3.32 -14.93 -26.53
C ASP A 255 -4.51 -15.57 -25.80
N ALA A 256 -4.89 -15.05 -24.63
CA ALA A 256 -6.09 -15.48 -23.91
C ALA A 256 -7.40 -14.98 -24.54
N TRP A 257 -7.35 -13.98 -25.43
CA TRP A 257 -8.54 -13.25 -25.89
C TRP A 257 -8.56 -13.07 -27.43
N PRO A 258 -8.94 -14.11 -28.18
CA PRO A 258 -8.90 -14.07 -29.65
C PRO A 258 -9.89 -13.06 -30.26
N THR A 259 -10.98 -12.69 -29.55
CA THR A 259 -12.02 -11.76 -30.02
C THR A 259 -12.08 -10.48 -29.17
N ARG A 260 -11.49 -9.40 -29.67
CA ARG A 260 -11.28 -8.15 -28.92
C ARG A 260 -12.60 -7.41 -28.59
N PRO A 261 -12.86 -7.03 -27.33
CA PRO A 261 -13.92 -6.10 -26.92
C PRO A 261 -13.75 -4.70 -27.50
N ALA A 262 -14.82 -3.90 -27.48
CA ALA A 262 -14.83 -2.53 -28.00
C ALA A 262 -13.85 -1.58 -27.27
N ASP A 263 -13.72 -1.73 -25.94
CA ASP A 263 -12.92 -0.82 -25.11
C ASP A 263 -11.42 -1.21 -25.04
N TRP A 264 -11.02 -2.26 -25.78
CA TRP A 264 -9.66 -2.86 -25.81
C TRP A 264 -8.54 -1.92 -26.30
N ALA A 265 -8.80 -0.64 -26.51
CA ALA A 265 -7.75 0.35 -26.79
C ALA A 265 -6.97 0.74 -25.53
N ASP A 266 -7.64 0.82 -24.37
CA ASP A 266 -7.07 1.40 -23.15
C ASP A 266 -7.20 0.48 -21.93
N TRP A 267 -8.36 -0.16 -21.78
CA TRP A 267 -8.68 -1.05 -20.67
C TRP A 267 -9.77 -2.03 -21.08
N LEU A 268 -10.10 -2.99 -20.22
CA LEU A 268 -11.29 -3.82 -20.39
C LEU A 268 -11.85 -4.22 -19.02
N VAL A 269 -13.17 -4.36 -18.95
CA VAL A 269 -13.86 -4.92 -17.79
C VAL A 269 -14.38 -6.30 -18.16
N VAL A 270 -14.05 -7.26 -17.31
CA VAL A 270 -14.57 -8.63 -17.36
C VAL A 270 -15.44 -8.83 -16.12
N PRO A 271 -16.77 -8.88 -16.25
CA PRO A 271 -17.59 -9.41 -15.17
C PRO A 271 -17.30 -10.91 -15.00
N TYR A 272 -17.55 -11.45 -13.82
CA TYR A 272 -17.60 -12.90 -13.65
C TYR A 272 -18.55 -13.52 -14.68
N HIS A 273 -18.08 -14.48 -15.48
CA HIS A 273 -18.97 -15.19 -16.40
C HIS A 273 -18.49 -16.63 -16.63
N PRO A 274 -19.15 -17.64 -16.02
CA PRO A 274 -18.75 -19.06 -16.07
C PRO A 274 -18.91 -19.73 -17.44
N SER A 275 -19.25 -18.98 -18.49
CA SER A 275 -19.45 -19.47 -19.86
C SER A 275 -18.59 -18.78 -20.91
N LEU A 276 -17.54 -18.05 -20.49
CA LEU A 276 -16.60 -17.48 -21.45
C LEU A 276 -15.72 -18.58 -22.06
N PRO A 277 -15.35 -18.50 -23.34
CA PRO A 277 -14.63 -19.58 -24.02
C PRO A 277 -13.35 -19.97 -23.28
N GLY A 278 -13.23 -21.25 -22.91
CA GLY A 278 -12.06 -21.76 -22.16
C GLY A 278 -12.23 -21.85 -20.63
N SER A 279 -13.40 -21.54 -20.09
CA SER A 279 -13.76 -21.73 -18.67
C SER A 279 -14.61 -22.98 -18.42
N GLU A 280 -14.38 -24.04 -19.21
CA GLU A 280 -15.10 -25.31 -19.06
C GLU A 280 -14.87 -25.88 -17.65
N HIS A 281 -15.90 -25.73 -16.82
CA HIS A 281 -16.02 -26.40 -15.54
C HIS A 281 -15.84 -27.91 -15.72
N VAL A 282 -14.78 -28.45 -15.15
CA VAL A 282 -14.83 -29.79 -14.56
C VAL A 282 -14.60 -29.62 -13.07
N VAL A 283 -15.67 -29.35 -12.33
CA VAL A 283 -15.79 -29.90 -10.98
C VAL A 283 -17.14 -30.58 -10.91
N HIS A 284 -17.04 -31.90 -11.05
CA HIS A 284 -18.06 -32.92 -10.88
C HIS A 284 -19.07 -32.59 -9.77
N GLU A 285 -20.34 -32.52 -10.15
CA GLU A 285 -21.36 -33.22 -9.38
C GLU A 285 -21.07 -34.72 -9.54
N GLU A 286 -20.61 -35.37 -8.47
CA GLU A 286 -20.97 -36.74 -8.09
C GLU A 286 -20.03 -37.22 -6.96
N TYR A 287 -20.49 -37.14 -5.71
CA TYR A 287 -20.18 -38.18 -4.72
C TYR A 287 -21.19 -38.21 -3.58
N VAL A 288 -22.27 -38.98 -3.77
CA VAL A 288 -22.93 -39.75 -2.70
C VAL A 288 -23.45 -41.03 -3.38
N PRO A 289 -22.91 -42.22 -3.04
CA PRO A 289 -23.38 -42.91 -1.84
C PRO A 289 -22.26 -43.52 -0.99
N VAL A 290 -22.39 -43.32 0.33
CA VAL A 290 -21.82 -44.26 1.30
C VAL A 290 -22.77 -45.46 1.34
N GLU A 291 -22.43 -46.51 0.60
CA GLU A 291 -22.96 -47.84 0.89
C GLU A 291 -21.99 -48.59 1.81
N GLY A 292 -22.49 -48.91 2.99
CA GLY A 292 -22.19 -50.16 3.68
C GLY A 292 -21.21 -50.06 4.83
N GLN A 293 -21.75 -50.14 6.05
CA GLN A 293 -21.19 -51.04 7.06
C GLN A 293 -22.24 -51.40 8.15
N ARG A 294 -22.65 -52.68 8.08
CA ARG A 294 -23.02 -53.61 9.16
C ARG A 294 -24.17 -53.28 10.11
#